data_AF-A0A3L8SIC1-F1
#
_entry.id   AF-A0A3L8SIC1-F1
#
_cell.length_a   1.000
_cell.length_b   1.000
_cell.length_c   1.000
_cell.angle_alpha   90.00
_cell.angle_beta   90.00
_cell.angle_gamma   90.00
#
_symmetry.space_group_name_H-M   'P 1'
#
loop_
_entity.id
_entity.type
_entity.pdbx_description
1 polymer ?
#
loop_
_entity_poly.entity_id
_entity_poly.type
_entity_poly.pdbx_seq_one_letter_code
_entity_poly.pdbx_strand_id
1 'polypeptide(L)' 'MLKIFPILAILAGHSSGVMVTVPEKTVNVTAGGNATLLCTYTSNGPLENFFIQWSFYSAKESQLHTVRHLFII' A
#
# COMPACT_ATOMS: atom_id res chain seq x y z
N MET A 1 -21.74 28.88 -22.02
CA MET A 1 -20.67 27.90 -22.33
C MET A 1 -19.89 27.43 -21.08
N LEU A 2 -20.48 27.45 -19.87
CA LEU A 2 -19.78 27.13 -18.62
C LEU A 2 -19.91 25.65 -18.19
N LYS A 3 -20.84 24.89 -18.79
CA LYS A 3 -21.14 23.48 -18.47
C LYS A 3 -20.10 22.46 -18.96
N ILE A 4 -19.14 22.90 -19.78
CA ILE A 4 -18.05 22.06 -20.32
C ILE A 4 -16.85 21.96 -19.38
N PHE A 5 -16.62 22.97 -18.53
CA PHE A 5 -15.51 22.99 -17.57
C PHE A 5 -15.48 21.80 -16.58
N PRO A 6 -16.60 21.39 -15.94
CA PRO A 6 -16.56 20.26 -15.02
C PRO A 6 -16.32 18.92 -15.75
N ILE A 7 -16.76 18.80 -17.00
CA ILE A 7 -16.58 17.58 -17.81
C ILE A 7 -15.10 17.38 -18.15
N LEU A 8 -14.40 18.46 -18.49
CA LEU A 8 -12.97 18.43 -18.79
C LEU A 8 -12.12 18.11 -17.55
N ALA A 9 -12.53 18.58 -16.37
CA ALA A 9 -11.84 18.27 -15.11
C ALA A 9 -11.94 16.79 -14.70
N ILE A 10 -13.06 16.12 -15.03
CA ILE A 10 -13.26 14.68 -14.76
C ILE A 10 -12.38 13.83 -15.69
N LEU A 11 -12.18 14.25 -16.95
CA LEU A 11 -11.29 13.58 -17.91
C LEU A 11 -9.80 13.77 -17.59
N ALA A 12 -9.45 14.84 -16.87
CA ALA A 12 -8.08 15.16 -16.46
C ALA A 12 -7.63 14.47 -15.15
N GLY A 13 -8.43 13.53 -14.63
CA GLY A 13 -8.10 12.77 -13.41
C GLY A 13 -6.90 11.85 -13.62
N HIS A 14 -5.71 12.34 -13.31
CA HIS A 14 -4.50 11.53 -13.22
C HIS A 14 -4.56 10.72 -11.93
N SER A 15 -5.04 9.48 -11.99
CA SER A 15 -4.97 8.56 -10.84
C SER A 15 -3.55 7.99 -10.74
N SER A 16 -2.64 8.75 -10.12
CA SER A 16 -1.34 8.21 -9.71
C SER A 16 -1.56 7.24 -8.55
N GLY A 17 -1.71 5.96 -8.86
CA GLY A 17 -1.75 4.88 -7.86
C GLY A 17 -0.36 4.29 -7.64
N VAL A 18 -0.17 3.71 -6.46
CA VAL A 18 0.96 2.81 -6.16
C VAL A 18 0.39 1.39 -6.06
N MET A 19 1.03 0.46 -6.75
CA MET A 19 0.76 -0.97 -6.68
C MET A 19 1.89 -1.65 -5.92
N VAL A 20 1.52 -2.49 -4.95
CA VAL A 20 2.48 -3.30 -4.19
C VAL A 20 2.32 -4.76 -4.59
N THR A 21 3.42 -5.38 -5.02
CA THR A 21 3.47 -6.81 -5.34
C THR A 21 4.36 -7.54 -4.34
N VAL A 22 3.78 -8.54 -3.66
CA VAL A 22 4.48 -9.39 -2.70
C VAL A 22 4.35 -10.84 -3.19
N PRO A 23 5.41 -11.43 -3.75
CA PRO A 23 5.35 -12.77 -4.34
C PRO A 23 5.10 -13.85 -3.28
N GLU A 24 5.69 -13.70 -2.10
CA GLU A 24 5.56 -14.65 -0.99
C GLU A 24 5.02 -13.91 0.23
N LYS A 25 3.81 -14.27 0.68
CA LYS A 25 3.12 -13.57 1.79
C LYS A 25 3.46 -14.10 3.17
N THR A 26 4.07 -15.28 3.23
CA THR A 26 4.38 -15.99 4.45
C THR A 26 5.80 -16.49 4.35
N VAL A 27 6.64 -16.16 5.32
CA VAL A 27 8.04 -16.59 5.36
C VAL A 27 8.22 -17.49 6.57
N ASN A 28 8.74 -18.70 6.36
CA ASN A 28 9.04 -19.62 7.46
C ASN A 28 10.45 -19.36 7.96
N VAL A 29 10.59 -19.07 9.25
CA VAL A 29 11.88 -18.80 9.89
C VAL A 29 11.97 -19.51 11.23
N THR A 30 13.18 -19.94 11.59
CA THR A 30 13.46 -20.50 12.91
C THR A 30 13.56 -19.38 13.95
N ALA A 31 13.31 -19.70 15.22
CA ALA A 31 13.49 -18.74 16.31
C ALA A 31 14.93 -18.19 16.32
N GLY A 32 15.06 -16.87 16.32
CA GLY A 32 16.36 -16.18 16.23
C GLY A 32 16.97 -16.11 14.83
N GLY A 33 16.29 -16.64 13.80
CA GLY A 33 16.68 -16.49 12.40
C GLY A 33 16.17 -15.19 11.78
N ASN A 34 16.72 -14.82 10.63
CA ASN A 34 16.31 -13.64 9.87
C ASN A 34 15.26 -14.00 8.82
N ALA A 35 14.16 -13.24 8.77
CA ALA A 35 13.16 -13.32 7.72
C ALA A 35 13.35 -12.16 6.73
N THR A 36 13.25 -12.44 5.44
CA THR A 36 13.28 -11.43 4.38
C THR A 36 11.98 -11.50 3.62
N LEU A 37 11.23 -10.40 3.56
CA LEU A 37 10.01 -10.28 2.77
C LEU A 37 10.26 -9.35 1.59
N LEU A 38 10.09 -9.86 0.38
CA LEU A 38 10.29 -9.08 -0.84
C LEU A 38 9.01 -8.31 -1.18
N CYS A 39 9.10 -6.97 -1.27
CA CYS A 39 8.01 -6.10 -1.70
C CYS A 39 8.47 -5.26 -2.89
N THR A 40 7.70 -5.30 -3.98
CA THR A 40 7.94 -4.46 -5.17
C THR A 40 6.86 -3.40 -5.26
N TYR A 41 7.27 -2.14 -5.35
CA TYR A 41 6.37 -0.99 -5.47
C TYR A 41 6.44 -0.43 -6.89
N THR A 42 5.30 -0.37 -7.56
CA THR A 42 5.17 0.16 -8.91
C THR A 42 4.22 1.35 -8.87
N SER A 43 4.66 2.53 -9.33
CA SER A 43 3.81 3.70 -9.43
C SER A 43 3.69 4.17 -10.88
N ASN A 44 2.53 4.70 -11.23
CA ASN A 44 2.30 5.34 -12.53
C ASN A 44 2.77 6.81 -12.54
N GLY A 45 3.25 7.34 -11.40
CA GLY A 45 3.73 8.71 -11.25
C GLY A 45 5.18 8.80 -10.72
N PRO A 46 5.74 10.01 -10.60
CA PRO A 46 7.10 10.20 -10.12
C PRO A 46 7.26 9.75 -8.66
N LEU A 47 8.33 9.01 -8.37
CA LEU A 47 8.67 8.50 -7.03
C LEU A 47 9.33 9.55 -6.11
N GLU A 48 9.37 10.81 -6.51
CA GLU A 48 10.13 11.87 -5.83
C GLU A 48 9.73 12.07 -4.36
N ASN A 49 8.51 11.69 -3.96
CA ASN A 49 8.02 11.77 -2.58
C ASN A 49 7.48 10.42 -2.07
N PHE A 50 8.09 9.30 -2.50
CA PHE A 50 7.66 7.96 -2.06
C PHE A 50 8.37 7.53 -0.78
N PHE A 51 7.62 7.19 0.28
CA PHE A 51 8.15 6.70 1.55
C PHE A 51 7.69 5.27 1.82
N ILE A 52 8.63 4.39 2.17
CA ILE A 52 8.34 3.00 2.51
C ILE A 52 8.36 2.87 4.02
N GLN A 53 7.22 2.49 4.61
CA GLN A 53 7.09 2.26 6.04
C GLN A 53 6.64 0.82 6.33
N TRP A 54 7.28 0.20 7.31
CA TRP A 54 6.89 -1.11 7.81
C TRP A 54 6.09 -0.99 9.10
N SER A 55 4.95 -1.67 9.16
CA SER A 55 4.13 -1.81 10.36
C SER A 55 4.07 -3.29 10.73
N PHE A 56 4.40 -3.62 11.97
CA PHE A 56 4.37 -4.99 12.48
C PHE A 56 3.08 -5.21 13.28
N TYR A 57 2.35 -6.27 12.94
CA TYR A 57 1.16 -6.70 13.68
C TYR A 57 1.41 -8.08 14.26
N SER A 58 1.29 -8.20 15.58
CA SER A 58 1.42 -9.49 16.26
C SER A 58 0.06 -10.18 16.33
N ALA A 59 -0.05 -11.39 15.80
CA ALA A 59 -1.28 -12.19 15.90
C ALA A 59 -1.67 -12.51 17.36
N LYS A 60 -0.73 -12.45 18.31
CA LYS A 60 -1.03 -12.60 19.75
C LYS A 60 -1.84 -11.43 20.33
N GLU A 61 -1.92 -10.31 19.63
CA GLU A 61 -2.57 -9.07 20.08
C GLU A 61 -3.98 -8.88 19.48
N SER A 62 -4.45 -9.82 18.63
CA SER A 62 -5.74 -9.69 17.94
C SER A 62 -6.99 -9.99 18.80
N GLN A 63 -6.83 -10.23 20.10
CA GLN A 63 -7.96 -10.50 21.01
C GLN A 63 -8.48 -9.25 21.73
N LEU A 64 -7.81 -8.10 21.59
CA LEU A 64 -8.26 -6.87 22.22
C LEU A 64 -8.44 -5.76 21.17
N HIS A 65 -9.70 -5.57 20.80
CA HIS A 65 -10.26 -4.42 20.07
C HIS A 65 -10.11 -4.43 18.54
N THR A 66 -11.21 -4.85 17.90
CA THR A 66 -11.84 -4.20 16.74
C THR A 66 -11.15 -2.92 16.31
N VAL A 67 -10.63 -2.86 15.08
CA VAL A 67 -10.77 -1.69 14.20
C VAL A 67 -10.17 -1.94 12.79
N ARG A 68 -11.05 -1.69 11.81
CA ARG A 68 -10.84 -1.19 10.44
C ARG A 68 -9.84 -1.96 9.55
N HIS A 69 -10.40 -2.61 8.53
CA HIS A 69 -9.76 -2.85 7.25
C HIS A 69 -8.75 -1.75 6.90
N LEU A 70 -7.47 -2.03 7.09
CA LEU A 70 -6.39 -1.09 6.84
C LEU A 70 -6.04 -1.22 5.36
N PHE A 71 -6.57 -0.28 4.57
CA PHE A 71 -6.03 0.06 3.26
C PHE A 71 -4.56 0.44 3.45
N ILE A 72 -3.67 -0.27 2.77
CA ILE A 72 -2.28 0.12 2.63
C ILE A 72 -2.26 1.18 1.52
N ILE A 73 -1.89 2.40 1.92
CA ILE A 73 -1.57 3.53 1.03
C ILE A 73 -0.33 3.23 0.20
#